data_AF-A0AAV9LF96-F1
#
_entry.id   AF-A0AAV9LF96-F1
#
_cell.length_a   1.000
_cell.length_b   1.000
_cell.length_c   1.000
_cell.angle_alpha   90.00
_cell.angle_beta   90.00
_cell.angle_gamma   90.00
#
_symmetry.space_group_name_H-M   'P 1'
#
loop_
_entity.id
_entity.type
_entity.pdbx_description
1 polymer ?
#
loop_
_entity_poly.entity_id
_entity_poly.type
_entity_poly.pdbx_seq_one_letter_code
_entity_poly.pdbx_strand_id
1 'polypeptide(L)' 'MHALIIYDDLSEQAVAYRQMSLLLCRPPGREAFPGDVFYLHSHLLERAAKRSDQTGAGISKNR' A
#
# COMPACT_ATOMS: atom_id res chain seq x y z
N MET A 1 -2.27 -14.27 17.97
CA MET A 1 -1.65 -14.53 16.66
C MET A 1 -1.10 -13.21 16.14
N HIS A 2 0.22 -13.13 15.93
CA HIS A 2 0.91 -11.96 15.43
C HIS A 2 1.49 -12.27 14.04
N ALA A 3 1.49 -11.30 13.14
CA ALA A 3 2.03 -11.44 11.79
C ALA A 3 3.05 -10.32 11.54
N LEU A 4 4.10 -10.64 10.78
CA LEU A 4 5.11 -9.70 10.31
C LEU A 4 5.03 -9.65 8.78
N ILE A 5 4.95 -8.45 8.22
CA ILE A 5 4.98 -8.20 6.77
C ILE A 5 6.13 -7.25 6.51
N ILE A 6 7.01 -7.63 5.58
CA ILE A 6 8.14 -6.81 5.12
C ILE A 6 7.93 -6.54 3.64
N TYR A 7 8.01 -5.27 3.24
CA TYR A 7 7.96 -4.86 1.84
C TYR A 7 9.38 -4.47 1.42
N ASP A 8 9.96 -5.23 0.49
CA ASP A 8 11.30 -5.04 -0.06
C ASP A 8 11.19 -5.03 -1.60
N ASP A 9 11.04 -3.88 -2.26
CA ASP A 9 10.93 -2.53 -1.70
C ASP A 9 9.68 -1.77 -2.18
N LEU A 10 9.28 -0.74 -1.42
CA LEU A 10 8.13 0.10 -1.79
C LEU A 10 8.46 1.10 -2.93
N SER A 11 9.74 1.31 -3.24
CA SER A 11 10.19 2.25 -4.25
C SER A 11 9.96 1.69 -5.66
N GLU A 12 10.31 0.43 -5.90
CA GLU A 12 10.02 -0.35 -7.10
C GLU A 12 8.52 -0.49 -7.32
N GLN A 13 7.75 -0.72 -6.24
CA GLN A 13 6.29 -0.71 -6.32
C GLN A 13 5.75 0.63 -6.83
N ALA A 14 6.27 1.76 -6.33
CA ALA A 14 5.85 3.09 -6.79
C ALA A 14 6.21 3.30 -8.27
N VAL A 15 7.38 2.84 -8.72
CA VAL A 15 7.80 2.92 -10.13
C VAL A 15 6.88 2.09 -11.04
N ALA A 16 6.50 0.88 -10.63
CA ALA A 16 5.54 0.06 -11.36
C ALA A 16 4.17 0.75 -11.45
N TYR A 17 3.68 1.33 -10.36
CA TYR A 17 2.41 2.08 -10.35
C TYR A 17 2.46 3.32 -11.25
N ARG A 18 3.60 4.00 -11.29
CA ARG A 18 3.87 5.10 -12.23
C ARG A 18 3.77 4.62 -13.68
N GLN A 19 4.44 3.53 -14.03
CA GLN A 19 4.40 2.98 -15.39
C GLN A 19 2.97 2.64 -15.81
N MET A 20 2.21 1.95 -14.94
CA MET A 20 0.80 1.63 -15.20
C MET A 20 -0.03 2.90 -15.41
N SER A 21 0.16 3.92 -14.57
CA SER A 21 -0.59 5.17 -14.65
C SER A 21 -0.30 5.94 -15.94
N LEU A 22 0.95 5.96 -16.39
CA LEU A 22 1.35 6.59 -17.65
C LEU A 22 0.78 5.85 -18.86
N LEU A 23 0.80 4.51 -18.85
CA LEU A 23 0.18 3.70 -19.91
C LEU A 23 -1.33 3.91 -20.02
N LEU A 24 -1.98 4.23 -18.89
CA LEU A 24 -3.40 4.54 -18.82
C LEU A 24 -3.71 6.03 -19.04
N CYS A 25 -2.72 6.82 -19.49
CA CYS A 25 -2.86 8.25 -19.75
C CYS A 25 -3.38 9.05 -18.54
N ARG A 26 -3.08 8.62 -17.31
CA ARG A 26 -3.39 9.40 -16.11
C ARG A 26 -2.46 10.62 -16.04
N PRO A 27 -2.95 11.79 -15.63
CA PRO A 27 -2.13 12.99 -15.56
C PRO A 27 -0.98 12.81 -14.54
N PRO A 28 0.30 12.99 -14.96
CA PRO A 28 1.43 12.89 -14.06
C PRO A 28 1.63 14.17 -13.24
N GLY A 29 2.16 14.01 -12.02
CA GLY A 29 2.59 15.10 -11.15
C GLY A 29 4.12 15.17 -11.02
N ARG A 30 4.59 15.41 -9.79
CA ARG A 30 6.03 15.47 -9.47
C ARG A 30 6.72 14.15 -9.83
N GLU A 31 7.88 14.24 -10.50
CA GLU A 31 8.70 13.09 -10.91
C GLU A 31 7.94 12.04 -11.76
N ALA A 32 6.91 12.50 -12.47
CA ALA A 32 5.98 11.72 -13.28
C ALA A 32 5.13 10.70 -12.50
N PHE A 33 5.09 10.73 -11.16
CA PHE A 33 4.18 9.90 -10.38
C PHE A 33 2.73 10.39 -10.47
N PRO A 34 1.74 9.50 -10.38
CA PRO A 34 0.35 9.90 -10.31
C PRO A 34 0.05 10.60 -8.97
N GLY A 35 -0.96 11.47 -8.94
CA GLY A 35 -1.29 12.29 -7.76
C GLY A 35 -1.71 11.50 -6.52
N ASP A 36 -2.12 10.23 -6.69
CA ASP A 36 -2.55 9.32 -5.64
C ASP A 36 -1.45 8.35 -5.17
N VAL A 37 -0.17 8.55 -5.56
CA VAL A 37 0.95 7.70 -5.11
C VAL A 37 1.08 7.65 -3.57
N PHE A 38 0.77 8.76 -2.88
CA PHE A 38 0.72 8.80 -1.41
C PHE A 38 -0.41 7.93 -0.85
N TYR A 39 -1.59 7.98 -1.48
CA TYR A 39 -2.76 7.19 -1.07
C TYR A 39 -2.51 5.68 -1.22
N LEU A 40 -1.79 5.26 -2.25
CA LEU A 40 -1.44 3.86 -2.46
C LEU A 40 -0.67 3.27 -1.27
N HIS A 41 0.37 3.94 -0.81
CA HIS A 41 1.20 3.46 0.29
C HIS A 41 0.55 3.65 1.65
N SER A 42 -0.15 4.78 1.87
CA SER A 42 -0.86 5.00 3.15
C SER A 42 -1.95 3.97 3.35
N HIS A 43 -2.77 3.69 2.33
CA HIS A 43 -3.81 2.69 2.41
C HIS A 43 -3.25 1.26 2.63
N LEU A 44 -2.09 0.94 2.05
CA LEU A 44 -1.42 -0.34 2.27
C LEU A 44 -0.96 -0.49 3.73
N LEU A 45 -0.31 0.53 4.28
CA LEU A 45 0.28 0.49 5.61
C LEU A 45 -0.76 0.60 6.73
N GLU A 46 -1.83 1.37 6.53
CA GLU A 46 -2.94 1.48 7.49
C GLU A 46 -3.65 0.15 7.75
N ARG A 47 -3.53 -0.81 6.82
CA ARG A 47 -4.07 -2.17 7.02
C ARG A 47 -3.25 -2.99 8.02
N ALA A 48 -2.00 -2.64 8.27
CA ALA A 48 -1.12 -3.32 9.23
C ALA A 48 -1.35 -2.81 10.67
N ALA A 49 -2.59 -2.92 11.15
CA ALA A 49 -2.98 -2.48 12.48
C ALA A 49 -3.31 -3.65 13.41
N LYS A 50 -3.14 -3.44 14.72
CA LYS A 50 -3.64 -4.37 15.74
C LYS A 50 -5.16 -4.19 15.86
N ARG A 51 -5.91 -5.26 15.59
CA ARG A 51 -7.38 -5.25 15.74
C ARG A 51 -7.79 -5.22 17.21
N SER A 52 -8.97 -4.67 17.47
CA SER A 52 -9.57 -4.62 18.80
C SER A 52 -9.94 -6.03 19.31
N ASP A 53 -9.98 -6.20 20.63
CA ASP A 53 -10.29 -7.48 21.26
C ASP A 53 -11.68 -8.02 20.85
N GLN A 54 -12.63 -7.11 20.56
CA GLN A 54 -13.98 -7.44 20.08
C GLN A 54 -14.00 -8.08 18.68
N THR A 55 -12.97 -7.86 17.85
CA THR A 55 -12.87 -8.42 16.49
C THR A 55 -11.91 -9.62 16.38
N GLY A 56 -11.50 -10.17 17.53
CA GLY A 56 -10.47 -11.19 17.63
C GLY A 56 -9.09 -10.53 17.62
N ALA A 57 -8.42 -10.53 18.77
CA ALA A 57 -7.18 -9.81 19.10
C ALA A 57 -5.94 -10.23 18.29
N GLY A 58 -6.01 -10.18 16.96
CA GLY A 58 -4.94 -10.55 16.03
C GLY A 58 -4.79 -9.53 14.89
N ILE A 59 -3.59 -9.48 14.32
CA ILE A 59 -3.23 -8.57 13.22
C ILE A 59 -3.73 -9.09 11.85
N SER A 60 -4.12 -10.36 11.75
CA SER A 60 -4.79 -10.94 10.58
C SER A 60 -5.54 -12.22 10.98
N LYS A 61 -6.81 -12.35 10.56
CA LYS A 61 -7.51 -13.65 10.59
C LYS A 61 -7.14 -14.39 9.30
N ASN A 62 -6.34 -15.45 9.41
CA ASN A 62 -6.31 -16.47 8.36
C ASN A 62 -7.69 -17.12 8.31
N ARG A 63 -8.37 -16.95 7.18
CA ARG A 63 -9.25 -17.99 6.63
C ARG A 63 -8.54 -18.58 5.43
#